data_AF-A0A661EZD3-F1
#
_entry.id   AF-A0A661EZD3-F1
#
_cell.length_a   1.000
_cell.length_b   1.000
_cell.length_c   1.000
_cell.angle_alpha   90.00
_cell.angle_beta   90.00
_cell.angle_gamma   90.00
#
_symmetry.space_group_name_H-M   'P 1'
#
loop_
_entity.id
_entity.type
_entity.pdbx_description
1 polymer ?
#
loop_
_entity_poly.entity_id
_entity_poly.type
_entity_poly.pdbx_seq_one_letter_code
_entity_poly.pdbx_strand_id
1 'polypeptide(L)' 'MLYAIISQDVEQSLEKRLATRSAHLERLQLLQKEGRLVIAGPHPAIDSNNPGDAG' A
#
# COMPACT_ATOMS: atom_id res chain seq x y z
N MET A 1 12.79 10.66 -14.25
CA MET A 1 13.30 9.30 -13.96
C MET A 1 12.28 8.58 -13.12
N LEU A 2 12.06 7.28 -13.37
CA LEU A 2 11.13 6.46 -12.60
C LEU A 2 11.86 5.74 -11.46
N TYR A 3 11.16 5.49 -10.36
CA TYR A 3 11.67 4.78 -9.19
C TYR A 3 10.66 3.72 -8.77
N ALA A 4 11.18 2.55 -8.34
CA ALA A 4 10.38 1.52 -7.70
C ALA A 4 10.63 1.59 -6.18
N ILE A 5 9.55 1.69 -5.40
CA ILE A 5 9.60 1.64 -3.94
C ILE A 5 8.89 0.36 -3.51
N ILE A 6 9.65 -0.57 -2.94
CA ILE A 6 9.15 -1.86 -2.46
C ILE A 6 9.37 -1.89 -0.95
N SER A 7 8.29 -2.11 -0.20
CA SER A 7 8.30 -2.20 1.26
C SER A 7 7.73 -3.54 1.71
N GLN A 8 8.19 -3.99 2.87
CA GLN A 8 7.68 -5.18 3.54
C GLN A 8 7.08 -4.78 4.88
N ASP A 9 5.88 -5.30 5.16
CA ASP A 9 5.25 -5.13 6.46
C ASP A 9 6.06 -5.86 7.54
N VAL A 10 6.06 -5.31 8.76
CA VAL A 10 6.62 -6.00 9.92
C VAL A 10 5.68 -7.15 10.30
N GLU A 11 6.21 -8.22 10.87
CA GLU A 11 5.38 -9.33 11.35
C GLU A 11 4.24 -8.84 12.25
N GLN A 12 3.04 -9.37 12.02
CA GLN A 12 1.83 -9.08 12.79
C GLN A 12 1.43 -7.58 12.81
N SER A 13 1.80 -6.80 11.79
CA SER A 13 1.52 -5.34 11.76
C SER A 13 0.21 -4.93 11.06
N LEU A 14 -0.69 -5.87 10.75
CA LEU A 14 -1.92 -5.58 10.01
C LEU A 14 -2.73 -4.45 10.64
N GLU A 15 -2.95 -4.50 11.96
CA GLU A 15 -3.73 -3.50 12.67
C GLU A 15 -3.13 -2.09 12.55
N LYS A 16 -1.79 -1.97 12.62
CA LYS A 16 -1.07 -0.70 12.41
C LYS A 16 -1.22 -0.20 10.99
N ARG A 17 -1.19 -1.10 10.00
CA ARG A 17 -1.39 -0.77 8.58
C ARG A 17 -2.82 -0.29 8.31
N LEU A 18 -3.82 -0.93 8.93
CA LEU A 18 -5.21 -0.50 8.83
C LEU A 18 -5.41 0.89 9.45
N ALA A 19 -4.86 1.13 10.64
CA ALA A 19 -4.95 2.43 11.32
C ALA A 19 -4.29 3.57 10.53
N THR A 20 -3.22 3.30 9.80
CA THR A 20 -2.47 4.31 9.00
C THR A 20 -2.93 4.41 7.55
N ARG A 21 -3.86 3.54 7.11
CA ARG A 21 -4.26 3.39 5.71
C ARG A 21 -4.78 4.68 5.10
N SER A 22 -5.62 5.43 5.80
CA SER A 22 -6.20 6.67 5.28
C SER A 22 -5.13 7.70 4.93
N ALA A 23 -4.22 7.97 5.87
CA ALA A 23 -3.10 8.91 5.66
C ALA A 23 -2.12 8.42 4.58
N HIS A 24 -1.93 7.10 4.45
CA HIS A 24 -1.13 6.54 3.36
C HIS A 24 -1.78 6.79 1.99
N LEU A 25 -3.09 6.58 1.87
CA LEU A 25 -3.84 6.79 0.63
C LEU A 25 -3.86 8.27 0.22
N GLU A 26 -3.96 9.20 1.16
CA GLU A 26 -3.90 10.65 0.87
C GLU A 26 -2.59 11.04 0.16
N ARG A 27 -1.46 10.48 0.59
CA ARG A 27 -0.16 10.70 -0.08
C ARG A 27 -0.14 10.14 -1.50
N LEU A 28 -0.69 8.95 -1.71
CA LEU A 28 -0.78 8.35 -3.05
C LEU A 28 -1.70 9.16 -3.97
N GLN A 29 -2.83 9.64 -3.46
CA GLN A 29 -3.76 10.49 -4.21
C GLN A 29 -3.11 11.82 -4.62
N LEU A 30 -2.29 12.41 -3.75
CA LEU A 30 -1.52 13.61 -4.11
C LEU A 30 -0.53 13.31 -5.25
N LEU A 31 0.25 12.23 -5.14
CA LEU A 31 1.19 11.81 -6.20
C LEU A 31 0.47 11.50 -7.51
N GLN A 32 -0.72 10.91 -7.44
CA GLN A 32 -1.57 10.65 -8.60
C GLN A 32 -2.02 11.97 -9.26
N LYS A 33 -2.49 12.94 -8.47
CA LYS A 33 -2.89 14.28 -8.95
C LYS A 33 -1.72 15.03 -9.59
N GLU A 34 -0.51 14.86 -9.07
CA GLU A 34 0.72 15.44 -9.62
C GLU A 34 1.21 14.73 -10.90
N GLY A 35 0.59 13.63 -11.32
CA GLY A 35 1.05 12.83 -12.46
C GLY A 35 2.36 12.09 -12.19
N ARG A 36 2.70 11.87 -10.91
CA ARG A 36 3.96 11.26 -10.46
C ARG A 36 3.81 9.82 -9.98
N LEU A 37 2.59 9.30 -9.92
CA LEU A 37 2.31 7.92 -9.57
C LEU A 37 2.00 7.09 -10.82
N VAL A 38 2.82 6.08 -11.10
CA VAL A 38 2.56 5.12 -12.19
C VAL A 38 1.61 4.03 -11.70
N ILE A 39 1.94 3.39 -10.58
CA ILE A 39 1.15 2.33 -9.94
C ILE A 39 1.49 2.25 -8.44
N ALA A 40 0.53 1.86 -7.62
CA ALA A 40 0.73 1.49 -6.21
C ALA A 40 -0.29 0.44 -5.78
N GLY A 41 0.14 -0.46 -4.91
CA GLY A 41 -0.70 -1.51 -4.33
C GLY A 41 0.04 -2.30 -3.25
N PRO A 42 -0.69 -3.00 -2.37
CA PRO A 42 -0.08 -3.91 -1.40
C PRO A 42 0.38 -5.22 -2.06
N HIS A 43 1.20 -5.99 -1.34
CA HIS A 43 1.53 -7.38 -1.67
C HIS A 43 0.78 -8.30 -0.69
N PRO A 44 -0.37 -8.88 -1.07
CA PRO A 44 -1.10 -9.81 -0.22
C PRO A 44 -0.24 -11.02 0.17
N ALA A 45 -0.42 -11.55 1.38
CA ALA A 45 0.30 -12.74 1.83
C ALA A 45 -0.24 -14.03 1.16
N ILE A 46 -1.44 -13.97 0.59
CA ILE A 46 -2.09 -15.07 -0.15
C ILE A 46 -2.59 -14.57 -1.49
N ASP A 47 -2.64 -15.47 -2.47
CA ASP A 47 -3.19 -15.19 -3.80
C ASP A 47 -4.73 -15.21 -3.76
N SER A 48 -5.33 -14.09 -3.34
CA SER A 48 -6.78 -13.90 -3.26
C SER A 48 -7.17 -12.45 -3.53
N ASN A 49 -8.30 -12.24 -4.19
CA ASN A 49 -8.89 -10.91 -4.42
C ASN A 49 -9.40 -10.25 -3.13
N ASN A 50 -9.69 -11.06 -2.10
CA ASN A 50 -10.10 -10.57 -0.79
C ASN A 50 -9.32 -11.34 0.30
N PRO A 51 -8.07 -10.96 0.58
CA PRO A 51 -7.20 -11.69 1.48
C PRO A 51 -7.57 -11.54 2.97
N GLY A 52 -8.52 -10.66 3.33
CA GLY A 52 -8.93 -10.45 4.71
C GLY A 52 -7.75 -10.11 5.63
N ASP A 53 -7.57 -10.89 6.69
CA ASP A 53 -6.47 -10.72 7.66
C ASP A 53 -5.08 -11.10 7.10
N ALA A 54 -5.02 -11.70 5.92
CA ALA A 54 -3.78 -11.98 5.20
C ALA A 54 -3.43 -10.88 4.17
N GLY A 55 -4.13 -9.74 4.24
CA GLY A 55 -4.13 -8.66 3.24
C GLY A 55 -3.27 -7.44 3.52
#